data_AF-A0A3D3B139-F1
#
_entry.id   AF-A0A3D3B139-F1
#
_cell.length_a   1.000
_cell.length_b   1.000
_cell.length_c   1.000
_cell.angle_alpha   90.00
_cell.angle_beta   90.00
_cell.angle_gamma   90.00
#
_symmetry.space_group_name_H-M   'P 1'
#
loop_
_entity.id
_entity.type
_entity.pdbx_description
1 polymer ?
#
loop_
_entity_poly.entity_id
_entity_poly.type
_entity_poly.pdbx_seq_one_letter_code
_entity_poly.pdbx_strand_id
1 'polypeptide(L)'
;ATEGRVSVLGTDFAGLDEDGLARLRAANIGIVFQSFHLVPTMTAIENVALPLEFLDHHDVFNASRTSLAEVGLSHRETHFPGQLS
;
A
#
# COMPACT_ATOMS: atom_id res chain seq x y z
N ALA A 1 -4.92 -3.10 -23.19
CA ALA A 1 -4.68 -2.10 -24.25
C ALA A 1 -3.33 -2.40 -24.87
N THR A 2 -3.24 -2.54 -26.18
CA THR A 2 -1.98 -2.84 -26.88
C THR A 2 -1.25 -1.58 -27.35
N GLU A 3 -1.94 -0.43 -27.42
CA GLU A 3 -1.38 0.89 -27.75
C GLU A 3 -2.12 1.98 -26.96
N GLY A 4 -1.42 3.07 -26.62
CA GLY A 4 -1.97 4.21 -25.89
C GLY A 4 -0.94 4.90 -24.99
N ARG A 5 -1.29 6.10 -24.50
CA ARG A 5 -0.49 6.84 -23.52
C ARG A 5 -1.27 6.94 -22.21
N VAL A 6 -0.58 6.71 -21.09
CA VAL A 6 -1.13 6.85 -19.74
C VAL A 6 -0.30 7.88 -19.00
N SER A 7 -0.94 8.93 -18.52
CA SER A 7 -0.31 9.91 -17.64
C SER A 7 -1.02 9.99 -16.29
N VAL A 8 -0.23 10.16 -15.23
CA VAL A 8 -0.72 10.35 -13.87
C VAL A 8 0.01 11.55 -13.28
N LEU A 9 -0.73 12.47 -12.67
CA LEU A 9 -0.19 13.73 -12.12
C LEU A 9 0.62 14.54 -13.17
N GLY A 10 0.24 14.45 -14.45
CA GLY A 10 0.94 15.11 -15.55
C GLY A 10 2.20 14.40 -16.04
N THR A 11 2.61 13.29 -15.42
CA THR A 11 3.78 12.48 -15.81
C THR A 11 3.36 11.34 -16.71
N ASP A 12 3.97 11.22 -17.89
CA ASP A 12 3.78 10.08 -18.80
C ASP A 12 4.52 8.84 -18.25
N PHE A 13 3.79 7.74 -18.07
CA PHE A 13 4.35 6.49 -17.56
C PHE A 13 5.32 5.85 -18.54
N ALA A 14 5.13 6.05 -19.85
CA ALA A 14 6.01 5.49 -20.87
C ALA A 14 7.42 6.11 -20.86
N GLY A 15 7.58 7.27 -20.19
CA GLY A 15 8.86 7.95 -20.04
C GLY A 15 9.68 7.55 -18.81
N LEU A 16 9.15 6.68 -17.94
CA LEU A 16 9.81 6.25 -16.71
C LEU A 16 10.36 4.82 -16.83
N ASP A 17 11.49 4.58 -16.18
CA ASP A 17 12.00 3.23 -15.93
C ASP A 17 11.24 2.56 -14.77
N GLU A 18 11.51 1.27 -14.52
CA GLU A 18 10.79 0.50 -13.49
C GLU A 18 10.92 1.13 -12.10
N ASP A 19 12.10 1.67 -11.79
CA ASP A 19 12.37 2.36 -10.52
C ASP A 19 11.57 3.67 -10.40
N GLY A 20 11.50 4.45 -11.47
CA GLY A 20 10.67 5.65 -11.55
C GLY A 20 9.18 5.33 -11.38
N LEU A 21 8.71 4.26 -12.03
CA LEU A 21 7.34 3.78 -11.89
C LEU A 21 7.07 3.26 -10.47
N ALA A 22 8.01 2.56 -9.84
CA ALA A 22 7.87 2.08 -8.47
C ALA A 22 7.73 3.24 -7.48
N ARG A 23 8.59 4.26 -7.58
CA ARG A 23 8.50 5.47 -6.72
C ARG A 23 7.19 6.23 -6.91
N LEU A 24 6.76 6.41 -8.16
CA LEU A 24 5.51 7.10 -8.45
C LEU A 24 4.31 6.33 -7.88
N ARG A 25 4.28 5.00 -8.05
CA ARG A 25 3.23 4.14 -7.48
C ARG A 25 3.21 4.23 -5.96
N ALA A 26 4.35 4.03 -5.31
CA ALA A 26 4.45 4.04 -3.85
C ALA A 26 3.94 5.35 -3.25
N ALA A 27 4.27 6.50 -3.85
CA ALA A 27 3.91 7.80 -3.31
C ALA A 27 2.49 8.28 -3.65
N ASN A 28 1.86 7.77 -4.73
CA ASN A 28 0.65 8.40 -5.28
C ASN A 28 -0.52 7.45 -5.59
N ILE A 29 -0.29 6.14 -5.58
CA ILE A 29 -1.27 5.17 -6.07
C ILE A 29 -1.50 4.07 -5.05
N GLY A 30 -2.72 4.00 -4.51
CA GLY A 30 -3.23 2.86 -3.75
C GLY A 30 -4.05 1.92 -4.64
N ILE A 31 -3.97 0.61 -4.40
CA ILE A 31 -4.74 -0.41 -5.13
C ILE A 31 -5.56 -1.22 -4.13
N VAL A 32 -6.85 -1.38 -4.40
CA VAL A 32 -7.75 -2.29 -3.66
C VAL A 32 -8.11 -3.45 -4.58
N PHE A 33 -7.85 -4.67 -4.12
CA PHE A 33 -8.12 -5.89 -4.86
C PHE A 33 -9.47 -6.50 -4.48
N GLN A 34 -10.08 -7.26 -5.39
CA GLN A 34 -11.31 -8.02 -5.11
C GLN A 34 -11.09 -9.17 -4.11
N SER A 35 -9.88 -9.73 -4.08
CA SER A 35 -9.43 -10.75 -3.12
C SER A 35 -8.38 -10.18 -2.18
N PHE A 36 -8.27 -10.71 -0.97
CA PHE A 36 -7.25 -10.28 -0.01
C PHE A 36 -5.84 -10.65 -0.50
N HIS A 37 -4.97 -9.64 -0.64
CA HIS A 37 -3.55 -9.78 -1.00
C HIS A 37 -2.65 -9.40 0.18
N LEU A 38 -3.02 -9.86 1.38
CA LEU A 38 -2.24 -9.65 2.60
C LEU A 38 -1.15 -10.72 2.72
N VAL A 39 0.00 -10.35 3.27
CA VAL A 39 1.06 -11.29 3.65
C VAL A 39 0.56 -12.12 4.83
N PRO A 40 0.40 -13.44 4.68
CA PRO A 40 -0.31 -14.28 5.66
C PRO A 40 0.46 -14.46 6.98
N THR A 41 1.78 -14.26 6.95
CA THR A 41 2.66 -14.37 8.12
C THR A 41 2.82 -13.05 8.88
N MET A 42 2.13 -12.00 8.46
CA MET A 42 2.16 -10.67 9.08
C MET A 42 0.80 -10.34 9.67
N THR A 43 0.80 -9.65 10.80
CA THR A 43 -0.39 -9.06 11.43
C THR A 43 -0.98 -7.94 10.57
N ALA A 44 -2.19 -7.47 10.92
CA ALA A 44 -2.84 -6.37 10.23
C ALA A 44 -1.99 -5.10 10.25
N ILE A 45 -1.40 -4.75 11.40
CA ILE A 45 -0.54 -3.57 11.51
C ILE A 45 0.74 -3.71 10.68
N GLU A 46 1.34 -4.90 10.65
CA GLU A 46 2.55 -5.17 9.84
C GLU A 46 2.25 -5.10 8.32
N ASN A 47 1.09 -5.60 7.88
CA ASN A 47 0.66 -5.48 6.48
C ASN A 47 0.45 -4.02 6.05
N VAL A 48 -0.06 -3.17 6.95
CA VAL A 48 -0.23 -1.73 6.68
C VAL A 48 1.10 -0.98 6.77
N ALA A 49 2.04 -1.45 7.61
CA ALA A 49 3.38 -0.89 7.76
C ALA A 49 4.26 -1.11 6.54
N LEU A 50 4.22 -2.32 5.97
CA LEU A 50 5.07 -2.75 4.87
C LEU A 50 5.19 -1.75 3.69
N PRO A 51 4.09 -1.21 3.10
CA PRO A 51 4.21 -0.23 2.02
C PRO A 51 4.84 1.10 2.47
N LEU A 52 4.66 1.49 3.74
CA LEU A 52 5.20 2.75 4.27
C LEU A 52 6.72 2.69 4.52
N GLU A 53 7.27 1.50 4.74
CA GLU A 53 8.73 1.30 4.84
C GLU A 53 9.44 1.66 3.52
N PHE A 54 8.81 1.40 2.37
CA PHE A 54 9.34 1.79 1.06
C PHE A 54 9.34 3.30 0.81
N LEU A 55 8.61 4.06 1.63
CA LEU A 55 8.54 5.52 1.58
C LEU A 55 9.47 6.21 2.60
N ASP A 56 10.32 5.45 3.29
CA ASP A 56 11.26 5.93 4.31
C ASP A 56 10.57 6.74 5.43
N HIS A 57 9.35 6.34 5.80
CA HIS A 57 8.62 6.96 6.90
C HIS A 57 9.29 6.65 8.24
N HIS A 58 9.65 7.67 9.02
CA HIS A 58 10.33 7.47 10.32
C HIS A 58 9.44 6.86 11.42
N ASP A 59 8.12 6.93 11.29
CA ASP A 59 7.16 6.42 12.29
C ASP A 59 6.06 5.59 11.64
N VAL A 60 6.49 4.53 10.94
CA VAL A 60 5.63 3.64 10.19
C VAL A 60 4.48 3.10 11.06
N PHE A 61 4.76 2.61 12.26
CA PHE A 61 3.75 1.98 13.10
C PHE A 61 2.67 2.94 13.59
N ASN A 62 2.98 4.20 13.91
CA ASN A 62 1.93 5.17 14.27
C ASN A 62 1.08 5.56 13.06
N ALA A 63 1.69 5.70 11.88
CA ALA A 63 0.93 5.91 10.64
C ALA A 63 0.01 4.72 10.35
N SER A 64 0.50 3.48 10.47
CA SER A 64 -0.30 2.27 10.28
C SER A 64 -1.46 2.15 11.27
N ARG A 65 -1.24 2.49 12.55
CA ARG A 65 -2.32 2.54 13.54
C ARG A 65 -3.40 3.54 13.16
N THR A 66 -3.00 4.72 12.69
CA THR A 66 -3.94 5.75 12.22
C THR A 66 -4.78 5.23 11.05
N SER A 67 -4.15 4.63 10.03
CA SER A 67 -4.87 4.06 8.89
C SER A 67 -5.79 2.89 9.28
N LEU A 68 -5.39 2.02 10.21
CA LEU A 68 -6.26 0.97 10.73
C LEU A 68 -7.47 1.53 11.49
N ALA A 69 -7.29 2.63 12.21
CA ALA A 69 -8.38 3.30 12.90
C ALA A 69 -9.41 3.91 11.95
N GLU A 70 -8.95 4.52 10.85
CA GLU A 70 -9.82 5.10 9.81
C GLU A 70 -10.75 4.07 9.17
N VAL A 71 -10.33 2.80 9.09
CA VAL A 71 -11.13 1.70 8.55
C VAL A 71 -11.82 0.85 9.65
N GLY A 72 -11.78 1.28 10.91
CA GLY A 72 -12.46 0.63 12.03
C GLY A 72 -11.80 -0.65 12.55
N LEU A 73 -10.52 -0.88 12.24
CA LEU A 73 -9.79 -2.11 12.56
C LEU A 73 -8.77 -1.97 13.70
N SER A 74 -8.78 -0.89 14.49
CA SER A 74 -7.83 -0.71 15.62
C SER A 74 -7.80 -1.88 16.61
N HIS A 75 -8.94 -2.54 16.84
CA HIS A 75 -9.03 -3.68 17.76
C HIS A 75 -8.44 -4.99 17.18
N ARG A 76 -8.05 -5.00 15.90
CA ARG A 76 -7.52 -6.16 15.19
C ARG A 76 -6.06 -5.99 14.75
N GLU A 77 -5.34 -5.01 15.30
CA GLU A 77 -3.94 -4.72 14.92
C GLU A 77 -3.03 -5.96 14.90
N THR A 78 -3.17 -6.84 15.89
CA THR A 78 -2.35 -8.05 16.06
C THR A 78 -2.93 -9.30 15.36
N HIS A 79 -4.04 -9.18 14.65
CA HIS A 79 -4.66 -10.31 13.97
C HIS A 79 -3.96 -10.60 12.66
N PHE A 80 -3.73 -11.86 12.36
CA PHE A 80 -3.31 -12.33 11.05
C PHE A 80 -4.50 -12.27 10.06
N PRO A 81 -4.24 -12.22 8.74
CA PRO A 81 -5.29 -12.13 7.72
C PRO A 81 -6.43 -13.15 7.86
N GLY A 82 -6.11 -14.39 8.22
CA GLY A 82 -7.10 -15.45 8.43
C GLY A 82 -8.03 -15.23 9.64
N GLN A 83 -7.75 -14.24 10.49
CA GLN A 83 -8.52 -13.89 11.67
C GLN A 83 -9.31 -12.58 11.49
N LEU A 84 -9.21 -11.92 10.33
CA LEU A 84 -9.88 -10.65 10.03
C LEU A 84 -11.31 -10.81 9.48
N SER A 85 -11.85 -12.04 9.48
CA SER A 85 -13.24 -12.33 9.08
C SER A 85 -14.29 -11.83 10.08
#